data_AF-A0A662D3F1-F1
#
_entry.id   AF-A0A662D3F1-F1
#
_cell.length_a   1.000
_cell.length_b   1.000
_cell.length_c   1.000
_cell.angle_alpha   90.00
_cell.angle_beta   90.00
_cell.angle_gamma   90.00
#
_symmetry.space_group_name_H-M   'P 1'
#
loop_
_entity.id
_entity.type
_entity.pdbx_description
1 polymer ?
#
loop_
_entity_poly.entity_id
_entity_poly.type
_entity_poly.pdbx_seq_one_letter_code
_entity_poly.pdbx_strand_id
1 'polypeptide(L)'
;MLKQIFKELEKHAPFTLFGAVSGILIVFFFQRLPVNITYNIFYILHPTHVFLSALVTASMYKLHAKGKCKFWILFLIGYFGSIGIATVSDSLI
;
A
#
# COMPACT_ATOMS: atom_id res chain seq x y z
N MET A 1 4.93 2.51 23.44
CA MET A 1 4.38 2.13 22.12
C MET A 1 3.72 3.29 21.39
N LEU A 2 2.63 3.89 21.89
CA LEU A 2 1.95 5.01 21.20
C LEU A 2 2.86 6.18 20.84
N LYS A 3 3.71 6.65 21.76
CA LYS A 3 4.71 7.71 21.46
C LYS A 3 5.65 7.35 20.30
N GLN A 4 6.01 6.08 20.16
CA GLN A 4 6.88 5.61 19.10
C GLN A 4 6.12 5.53 17.76
N ILE A 5 4.86 5.10 17.78
CA ILE A 5 3.98 5.10 16.61
C ILE A 5 3.80 6.52 16.08
N PHE A 6 3.47 7.49 16.95
CA PHE A 6 3.33 8.89 16.54
C PHE A 6 4.63 9.46 15.95
N LYS A 7 5.77 9.17 16.58
CA LYS A 7 7.08 9.62 16.09
C LYS A 7 7.43 9.03 14.72
N GLU A 8 7.10 7.77 14.47
CA GLU A 8 7.30 7.16 13.15
C GLU A 8 6.30 7.72 12.12
N LEU A 9 5.04 7.92 12.51
CA LEU A 9 4.02 8.49 11.62
C LEU A 9 4.36 9.91 11.19
N GLU A 10 4.84 10.75 12.10
CA GLU A 10 5.29 12.12 11.79
C GLU A 10 6.44 12.13 10.79
N LYS A 11 7.39 11.20 10.92
CA LYS A 11 8.49 11.05 9.94
C LYS A 11 8.02 10.56 8.57
N HIS A 12 6.96 9.76 8.53
CA HIS A 12 6.41 9.22 7.27
C HIS A 12 5.38 10.15 6.62
N ALA A 13 4.74 11.03 7.39
CA ALA A 13 3.77 12.00 6.94
C ALA A 13 4.17 12.79 5.67
N PRO A 14 5.41 13.33 5.52
CA PRO A 14 5.78 14.04 4.29
C PRO A 14 5.77 13.14 3.05
N PHE A 15 6.20 11.88 3.19
CA PHE A 15 6.17 10.92 2.09
C PHE A 15 4.74 10.52 1.73
N THR A 16 3.89 10.30 2.73
CA THR A 16 2.45 10.02 2.51
C THR A 16 1.76 11.19 1.84
N LEU A 17 2.01 12.42 2.29
CA LEU A 17 1.43 13.63 1.72
C LEU A 17 1.90 13.84 0.28
N PHE A 18 3.18 13.65 0.00
CA PHE A 18 3.72 13.74 -1.35
C PHE A 18 3.08 12.69 -2.29
N GLY A 19 2.92 11.45 -1.81
CA GLY A 19 2.21 10.39 -2.55
C GLY A 19 0.74 10.76 -2.81
N ALA A 20 0.03 11.28 -1.82
CA ALA A 20 -1.37 11.68 -1.96
C ALA A 20 -1.53 12.84 -2.96
N VAL A 21 -0.71 13.88 -2.84
CA VAL A 21 -0.74 15.05 -3.75
C VAL A 21 -0.42 14.62 -5.17
N SER A 22 0.62 13.81 -5.38
CA SER A 22 0.95 13.32 -6.72
C SER A 22 -0.15 12.43 -7.31
N GLY A 23 -0.78 11.57 -6.51
CA GLY A 23 -1.95 10.78 -6.92
C GLY A 23 -3.12 11.66 -7.38
N ILE A 24 -3.47 12.69 -6.62
CA ILE A 24 -4.54 13.64 -6.97
C ILE A 24 -4.20 14.36 -8.28
N LEU A 25 -2.96 14.82 -8.46
CA LEU A 25 -2.53 15.46 -9.69
C LEU A 25 -2.66 14.53 -10.89
N ILE A 26 -2.24 13.27 -10.76
CA ILE A 26 -2.38 12.26 -11.82
C ILE A 26 -3.86 12.08 -12.18
N VAL A 27 -4.75 11.88 -11.19
CA VAL A 27 -6.19 11.76 -11.45
C VAL A 27 -6.73 13.00 -12.17
N PHE A 28 -6.35 14.20 -11.74
CA PHE A 28 -6.78 15.45 -12.36
C PHE A 28 -6.40 15.56 -13.85
N PHE A 29 -5.17 15.15 -14.22
CA PHE A 29 -4.71 15.19 -15.61
C PHE A 29 -5.29 14.06 -16.48
N PHE A 30 -5.50 12.87 -15.91
CA PHE A 30 -5.88 11.66 -16.67
C PHE A 30 -7.37 11.29 -16.57
N GLN A 31 -8.21 12.10 -15.94
CA GLN A 31 -9.65 11.85 -15.76
C GLN A 31 -10.46 11.66 -17.06
N ARG A 32 -9.96 12.13 -18.23
CA ARG A 32 -10.67 12.05 -19.53
C ARG A 32 -10.16 10.92 -20.43
N LEU A 33 -9.43 9.96 -19.88
CA LEU A 33 -8.92 8.84 -20.67
C LEU A 33 -10.08 7.95 -21.19
N PRO A 34 -9.96 7.45 -22.44
CA PRO A 34 -10.85 6.42 -22.97
C PRO A 34 -10.91 5.17 -22.08
N VAL A 35 -12.09 4.58 -21.95
CA VAL A 35 -12.36 3.44 -21.04
C VAL A 35 -11.42 2.25 -21.29
N ASN A 36 -11.12 1.94 -22.55
CA ASN A 36 -10.20 0.86 -22.92
C ASN A 36 -8.77 1.08 -22.37
N ILE A 37 -8.29 2.33 -22.37
CA ILE A 37 -6.97 2.68 -21.84
C ILE A 37 -6.99 2.61 -20.31
N THR A 38 -7.99 3.21 -19.68
CA THR A 38 -8.15 3.20 -18.22
C THR A 38 -8.27 1.77 -17.67
N TYR A 39 -8.99 0.89 -18.38
CA TYR A 39 -9.13 -0.52 -18.00
C TYR A 39 -7.78 -1.25 -18.02
N ASN A 40 -6.99 -1.08 -19.08
CA ASN A 40 -5.66 -1.69 -19.15
C ASN A 40 -4.71 -1.15 -18.09
N ILE A 41 -4.73 0.16 -17.83
CA ILE A 41 -3.93 0.79 -16.78
C ILE A 41 -4.32 0.21 -15.42
N PHE A 42 -5.63 0.10 -15.13
CA PHE A 42 -6.12 -0.48 -13.88
C PHE A 42 -5.65 -1.93 -13.71
N TYR A 43 -5.81 -2.78 -14.72
CA TYR A 43 -5.41 -4.19 -14.62
C TYR A 43 -3.90 -4.41 -14.46
N ILE A 44 -3.07 -3.45 -14.84
CA ILE A 44 -1.62 -3.50 -14.63
C ILE A 44 -1.24 -2.92 -13.26
N LEU A 45 -1.73 -1.71 -12.97
CA LEU A 45 -1.34 -0.99 -11.76
C LEU A 45 -2.00 -1.56 -10.50
N HIS A 46 -3.24 -2.03 -10.57
CA HIS A 46 -3.99 -2.49 -9.41
C HIS A 46 -3.34 -3.71 -8.73
N PRO A 47 -3.04 -4.83 -9.44
CA PRO A 47 -2.38 -5.97 -8.80
C PRO A 47 -0.98 -5.60 -8.29
N THR A 48 -0.27 -4.73 -9.02
CA THR A 48 1.05 -4.22 -8.61
C THR A 48 0.96 -3.45 -7.29
N HIS A 49 -0.04 -2.59 -7.15
CA HIS A 49 -0.28 -1.82 -5.94
C HIS A 49 -0.59 -2.73 -4.74
N VAL A 50 -1.45 -3.74 -4.91
CA VAL A 50 -1.82 -4.69 -3.85
C VAL A 50 -0.59 -5.49 -3.42
N PHE A 51 0.19 -5.99 -4.38
CA PHE A 51 1.40 -6.76 -4.11
C PHE A 51 2.44 -5.93 -3.34
N LEU A 52 2.72 -4.71 -3.78
CA LEU A 52 3.66 -3.81 -3.11
C LEU A 52 3.19 -3.48 -1.68
N SER A 53 1.89 -3.27 -1.49
CA SER A 53 1.31 -2.99 -0.17
C SER A 53 1.46 -4.18 0.79
N ALA A 54 1.22 -5.40 0.31
CA ALA A 54 1.46 -6.63 1.08
C ALA A 54 2.94 -6.81 1.43
N LEU A 55 3.86 -6.54 0.49
CA LEU A 55 5.30 -6.63 0.70
C LEU A 55 5.78 -5.63 1.76
N VAL A 56 5.35 -4.37 1.68
CA VAL A 56 5.70 -3.34 2.66
C VAL A 56 5.14 -3.71 4.04
N THR A 57 3.91 -4.22 4.11
CA THR A 57 3.29 -4.68 5.37
C THR A 57 4.11 -5.79 6.03
N ALA A 58 4.47 -6.83 5.27
CA ALA A 58 5.32 -7.91 5.77
C ALA A 58 6.72 -7.41 6.17
N SER A 59 7.30 -6.50 5.39
CA SER A 59 8.63 -5.93 5.66
C SER A 59 8.65 -5.07 6.92
N MET A 60 7.60 -4.28 7.17
CA MET A 60 7.46 -3.50 8.40
C MET A 60 7.35 -4.40 9.63
N TYR A 61 6.63 -5.51 9.52
CA TYR A 61 6.61 -6.52 10.58
C TYR A 61 8.00 -7.11 10.82
N LYS A 62 8.71 -7.50 9.76
CA LYS A 62 10.09 -8.03 9.86
C LYS A 62 11.04 -7.06 10.57
N LEU A 63 10.96 -5.77 10.23
CA LEU A 63 11.81 -4.72 10.78
C LEU A 63 11.62 -4.58 12.30
N HIS A 64 10.37 -4.65 12.77
CA HIS A 64 10.04 -4.48 14.19
C HIS A 64 10.14 -5.78 15.01
N ALA A 65 10.15 -6.94 14.36
CA ALA A 65 10.25 -8.25 15.02
C ALA A 65 11.67 -8.63 15.50
N LYS A 66 12.65 -7.73 15.38
CA LYS A 66 14.04 -7.87 15.91
C LYS A 66 14.70 -9.23 15.64
N GLY A 67 14.52 -9.78 14.44
CA GLY A 67 15.21 -11.00 13.99
C GLY A 67 14.56 -12.33 14.40
N LYS A 68 13.45 -12.35 15.17
CA LYS A 68 12.72 -13.59 15.52
C LYS A 68 11.64 -13.98 14.50
N CYS A 69 11.76 -13.52 13.26
CA CYS A 69 10.73 -13.73 12.24
C CYS A 69 10.93 -15.06 11.51
N LYS A 70 10.00 -16.00 11.68
CA LYS A 70 9.90 -17.18 10.82
C LYS A 70 9.36 -16.77 9.44
N PHE A 71 9.96 -17.28 8.38
CA PHE A 71 9.54 -17.00 6.99
C PHE A 71 8.05 -17.27 6.75
N TRP A 72 7.50 -18.33 7.36
CA TRP A 72 6.09 -18.68 7.23
C TRP A 72 5.14 -17.61 7.81
N ILE A 73 5.54 -16.91 8.88
CA ILE A 73 4.74 -15.81 9.45
C ILE A 73 4.70 -14.62 8.50
N LEU A 74 5.82 -14.31 7.83
CA LEU A 74 5.87 -13.25 6.83
C LEU A 74 4.96 -13.54 5.64
N PHE A 75 4.92 -14.81 5.21
CA PHE A 75 4.02 -15.24 4.14
C PHE A 75 2.55 -15.08 4.55
N LEU A 76 2.18 -15.50 5.76
CA LEU A 76 0.81 -15.32 6.27
C LEU A 76 0.43 -13.83 6.38
N ILE A 77 1.32 -12.99 6.91
CA ILE A 77 1.08 -11.55 7.03
C ILE A 77 0.92 -10.90 5.64
N GLY A 78 1.77 -11.27 4.68
CA GLY A 78 1.64 -10.81 3.30
C GLY A 78 0.33 -11.26 2.66
N TYR A 79 -0.07 -12.52 2.85
CA TYR A 79 -1.29 -13.09 2.29
C TYR A 79 -2.56 -12.43 2.86
N PHE A 80 -2.70 -12.41 4.18
CA PHE A 80 -3.85 -11.78 4.83
C PHE A 80 -3.84 -10.25 4.64
N GLY A 81 -2.66 -9.64 4.63
CA GLY A 81 -2.50 -8.23 4.30
C GLY A 81 -2.99 -7.92 2.90
N SER A 82 -2.58 -8.70 1.89
CA SER A 82 -3.04 -8.57 0.51
C SER A 82 -4.57 -8.64 0.40
N ILE A 83 -5.18 -9.67 1.01
CA ILE A 83 -6.64 -9.84 1.01
C ILE A 83 -7.33 -8.64 1.66
N GLY A 84 -6.85 -8.23 2.84
CA GLY A 84 -7.43 -7.10 3.56
C GLY A 84 -7.31 -5.79 2.77
N ILE A 85 -6.13 -5.52 2.22
CA ILE A 85 -5.85 -4.32 1.42
C ILE A 85 -6.72 -4.30 0.16
N ALA A 86 -6.73 -5.38 -0.62
CA ALA A 86 -7.54 -5.47 -1.82
C ALA A 86 -9.04 -5.32 -1.52
N THR A 87 -9.52 -5.96 -0.45
CA THR A 87 -10.94 -5.87 -0.08
C THR A 87 -11.34 -4.45 0.32
N VAL A 88 -10.55 -3.80 1.19
CA VAL A 88 -10.82 -2.43 1.63
C VAL A 88 -10.67 -1.46 0.46
N SER A 89 -9.62 -1.59 -0.34
CA SER A 89 -9.34 -0.72 -1.48
C SER A 89 -10.40 -0.82 -2.57
N ASP A 90 -11.01 -1.98 -2.78
CA ASP A 90 -11.95 -2.18 -3.90
C ASP A 90 -13.41 -2.00 -3.49
N SER A 91 -13.72 -2.19 -2.19
CA SER A 91 -15.11 -2.17 -1.69
C SER A 91 -15.47 -0.89 -0.92
N LEU A 92 -14.49 -0.20 -0.33
CA LEU A 92 -14.73 0.99 0.50
C LEU A 92 -14.17 2.29 -0.11
N ILE A 93 -13.20 2.19 -1.02
CA ILE A 93 -12.55 3.31 -1.71
C ILE A 93 -12.87 3.20 -3.19
#